data_AF-A0A2A2RTB1-F1
#
_entry.id   AF-A0A2A2RTB1-F1
#
_cell.length_a   1.000
_cell.length_b   1.000
_cell.length_c   1.000
_cell.angle_alpha   90.00
_cell.angle_beta   90.00
_cell.angle_gamma   90.00
#
_symmetry.space_group_name_H-M   'P 1'
#
loop_
_entity.id
_entity.type
_entity.pdbx_description
1 polymer ?
#
loop_
_entity_poly.entity_id
_entity_poly.type
_entity_poly.pdbx_seq_one_letter_code
_entity_poly.pdbx_strand_id
1 'polypeptide(L)'
;MAQQRAAGQAAVPRNVDGFVWHVVSPSDSQSLRAARSGILLRPVPGQVKVFGCLAEGSEPACGVVWCRPGNWLADLVPGSEFHRVRTVLYPGSFDPLTNGHLDVIERAARLFDRVIVAVAQNAEKNPLFTPEERCILVVGATRRLPNVQVRSFDGLLVNYVRDCGAQAVIRGLRAVSDFEFEFQMALMNRKLDEQVETIFMMPKDTYTFLSSRLVKEIARHGGDVRPFVPTNVGRALATKFGAAGRKFPAT
;
A
#
# COMPACT_ATOMS: atom_id res chain seq x y z
N MET A 1 32.15 48.15 -13.05
CA MET A 1 32.40 46.69 -13.12
C MET A 1 31.08 45.96 -12.95
N ALA A 2 30.89 44.90 -13.73
CA ALA A 2 29.60 44.37 -14.16
C ALA A 2 28.76 43.68 -13.07
N GLN A 3 27.44 43.91 -13.14
CA GLN A 3 26.40 43.02 -12.60
C GLN A 3 26.38 41.72 -13.43
N GLN A 4 26.49 40.56 -12.79
CA GLN A 4 26.15 39.28 -13.41
C GLN A 4 24.67 38.95 -13.15
N ARG A 5 23.92 38.90 -14.25
CA ARG A 5 22.57 38.33 -14.36
C ARG A 5 22.63 36.82 -14.11
N ALA A 6 21.82 36.29 -13.19
CA ALA A 6 21.42 34.90 -13.22
C ALA A 6 20.29 34.76 -14.25
N ALA A 7 20.58 34.02 -15.33
CA ALA A 7 19.68 33.78 -16.45
C ALA A 7 18.41 33.04 -16.02
N GLY A 8 17.25 33.57 -16.41
CA GLY A 8 15.97 32.88 -16.33
C GLY A 8 16.01 31.62 -17.21
N GLN A 9 15.62 30.48 -16.64
CA GLN A 9 15.39 29.27 -17.41
C GLN A 9 14.20 29.50 -18.34
N ALA A 10 14.46 29.46 -19.64
CA ALA A 10 13.47 29.66 -20.69
C ALA A 10 12.41 28.55 -20.68
N ALA A 11 11.21 28.90 -21.15
CA ALA A 11 10.08 28.00 -21.32
C ALA A 11 10.49 26.80 -22.19
N VAL A 12 10.49 25.59 -21.63
CA VAL A 12 10.76 24.35 -22.38
C VAL A 12 9.43 23.85 -22.95
N PRO A 13 9.20 23.93 -24.27
CA PRO A 13 8.01 23.34 -24.86
C PRO A 13 8.10 21.81 -24.75
N ARG A 14 7.01 21.17 -24.32
CA ARG A 14 6.86 19.70 -24.38
C ARG A 14 5.61 19.37 -25.15
N ASN A 15 5.75 18.44 -26.10
CA ASN A 15 4.67 17.96 -26.94
C ASN A 15 3.99 16.78 -26.24
N VAL A 16 2.72 16.93 -25.89
CA VAL A 16 1.90 15.86 -25.30
C VAL A 16 0.56 15.88 -26.03
N ASP A 17 0.18 14.76 -26.63
CA ASP A 17 -1.11 14.55 -27.32
C ASP A 17 -1.46 15.62 -28.39
N GLY A 18 -0.46 16.14 -29.10
CA GLY A 18 -0.69 17.17 -30.13
C GLY A 18 -0.95 18.57 -29.56
N PHE A 19 -0.60 18.82 -28.29
CA PHE A 19 -0.62 20.14 -27.67
C PHE A 19 0.79 20.59 -27.35
N VAL A 20 1.10 21.85 -27.64
CA VAL A 20 2.34 22.50 -27.22
C VAL A 20 2.05 23.29 -25.94
N TRP A 21 2.70 22.87 -24.85
CA TRP A 21 2.54 23.51 -23.55
C TRP A 21 3.73 24.43 -23.24
N HIS A 22 3.44 25.64 -22.77
CA HIS A 22 4.44 26.60 -22.29
C HIS A 22 4.26 26.83 -20.79
N VAL A 23 5.29 26.52 -20.01
CA VAL A 23 5.34 26.80 -18.57
C VAL A 23 6.00 28.17 -18.36
N VAL A 24 5.29 29.09 -17.71
CA VAL A 24 5.80 30.42 -17.42
C VAL A 24 5.96 30.59 -15.91
N SER A 25 7.20 30.85 -15.48
CA SER A 25 7.48 31.21 -14.09
C SER A 25 6.82 32.54 -13.73
N PRO A 26 6.23 32.69 -12.53
CA PRO A 26 5.66 33.96 -12.05
C PRO A 26 6.65 35.14 -12.06
N SER A 27 7.95 34.86 -12.08
CA SER A 27 9.02 35.87 -12.12
C SER A 27 9.30 36.43 -13.53
N ASP A 28 8.74 35.85 -14.59
CA ASP A 28 9.08 36.21 -15.97
C ASP A 28 8.03 37.12 -16.62
N SER A 29 8.24 38.42 -16.46
CA SER A 29 7.34 39.49 -16.94
C SER A 29 7.25 39.62 -18.46
N GLN A 30 8.20 39.09 -19.24
CA GLN A 30 8.17 39.13 -20.70
C GLN A 30 7.20 38.10 -21.27
N SER A 31 7.16 36.91 -20.68
CA SER A 31 6.27 35.80 -21.05
C SER A 31 4.78 36.12 -20.80
N LEU A 32 4.47 37.06 -19.89
CA LEU A 32 3.11 37.56 -19.63
C LEU A 32 2.57 38.48 -20.75
N ARG A 33 3.43 39.10 -21.57
CA ARG A 33 3.00 40.00 -22.65
C ARG A 33 2.58 39.26 -23.92
N ALA A 34 3.08 38.05 -24.14
CA ALA A 34 2.69 37.20 -25.27
C ALA A 34 1.27 36.60 -25.10
N ALA A 35 0.78 36.46 -23.86
CA ALA A 35 -0.56 35.95 -23.55
C ALA A 35 -1.68 37.01 -23.65
N ARG A 36 -1.54 37.99 -24.55
CA ARG A 36 -2.54 39.04 -24.80
C ARG A 36 -3.56 38.62 -25.86
N SER A 37 -4.43 37.70 -25.46
CA SER A 37 -5.82 37.68 -25.90
C SER A 37 -6.69 37.03 -24.81
N GLY A 38 -7.22 37.88 -23.92
CA GLY A 38 -8.60 37.69 -23.45
C GLY A 38 -8.91 37.12 -22.07
N ILE A 39 -7.98 36.66 -21.23
CA ILE A 39 -8.36 36.12 -19.89
C ILE A 39 -7.42 36.61 -18.77
N LEU A 40 -7.89 37.64 -18.05
CA LEU A 40 -7.25 38.28 -16.89
C LEU A 40 -7.58 37.49 -15.61
N LEU A 41 -6.97 36.33 -15.41
CA LEU A 41 -7.05 35.63 -14.11
C LEU A 41 -6.00 36.18 -13.14
N ARG A 42 -6.43 36.51 -11.93
CA ARG A 42 -5.55 36.99 -10.85
C ARG A 42 -4.52 35.92 -10.46
N PRO A 43 -3.27 36.30 -10.16
CA PRO A 43 -2.25 35.38 -9.68
C PRO A 43 -2.62 34.78 -8.32
N VAL A 44 -2.50 33.45 -8.20
CA VAL A 44 -2.61 32.73 -6.93
C VAL A 44 -1.21 32.53 -6.35
N PRO A 45 -0.94 32.95 -5.10
CA PRO A 45 0.36 32.78 -4.47
C PRO A 45 0.80 31.31 -4.45
N GLY A 46 2.03 31.03 -4.91
CA GLY A 46 2.62 29.69 -4.89
C GLY A 46 2.20 28.76 -6.04
N GLN A 47 1.46 29.24 -7.05
CA GLN A 47 1.12 28.47 -8.25
C GLN A 47 1.89 29.00 -9.48
N VAL A 48 2.09 28.17 -10.52
CA VAL A 48 2.60 28.63 -11.82
C VAL A 48 1.48 28.66 -12.84
N LYS A 49 1.68 29.51 -13.85
CA LYS A 49 0.75 29.68 -14.96
C LYS A 49 1.20 28.77 -16.10
N VAL A 50 0.33 27.86 -16.53
CA VAL A 50 0.60 26.99 -17.68
C VAL A 50 -0.35 27.34 -18.82
N PHE A 51 0.20 27.43 -20.02
CA PHE A 51 -0.53 27.73 -21.26
C PHE A 51 -0.48 26.51 -22.18
N GLY A 52 -1.63 26.12 -22.72
CA GLY A 52 -1.73 25.10 -23.77
C GLY A 52 -2.27 25.70 -25.05
N CYS A 53 -1.68 25.30 -26.19
CA CYS A 53 -2.23 25.56 -27.52
C CYS A 53 -2.38 24.22 -28.26
N LEU A 54 -3.55 23.98 -28.86
CA LEU A 54 -3.77 22.88 -29.81
C LEU A 54 -2.81 23.04 -30.99
N ALA A 55 -2.12 21.96 -31.38
CA ALA A 55 -1.34 21.96 -32.61
C ALA A 55 -2.30 21.82 -33.80
N GLU A 56 -2.36 22.91 -34.57
CA GLU A 56 -2.82 23.03 -35.97
C GLU A 56 -4.30 22.80 -36.28
N GLY A 57 -4.95 23.87 -36.80
CA GLY A 57 -6.07 23.74 -37.75
C GLY A 57 -7.45 24.26 -37.35
N SER A 58 -7.69 24.65 -36.10
CA SER A 58 -8.96 25.31 -35.71
C SER A 58 -8.72 26.29 -34.56
N GLU A 59 -9.63 27.26 -34.38
CA GLU A 59 -9.48 28.42 -33.47
C GLU A 59 -8.81 28.07 -32.12
N PRO A 60 -7.89 28.90 -31.61
CA PRO A 60 -7.18 28.60 -30.39
C PRO A 60 -8.12 28.65 -29.19
N ALA A 61 -8.57 27.49 -28.72
CA ALA A 61 -9.11 27.33 -27.38
C ALA A 61 -7.95 27.46 -26.36
N CYS A 62 -7.47 28.68 -26.15
CA CYS A 62 -6.43 28.99 -25.16
C CYS A 62 -7.00 28.83 -23.74
N GLY A 63 -6.72 27.71 -23.09
CA GLY A 63 -6.97 27.51 -21.66
C GLY A 63 -5.81 28.03 -20.81
N VAL A 64 -6.13 28.75 -19.73
CA VAL A 64 -5.15 29.13 -18.70
C VAL A 64 -5.49 28.37 -17.42
N VAL A 65 -4.57 27.57 -16.92
CA VAL A 65 -4.73 26.84 -15.65
C VAL A 65 -3.60 27.25 -14.70
N TRP A 66 -3.97 27.48 -13.44
CA TRP A 66 -3.01 27.62 -12.36
C TRP A 66 -2.77 26.25 -11.75
N CYS A 67 -1.52 25.82 -11.73
CA CYS A 67 -1.16 24.47 -11.30
C CYS A 67 -0.28 24.55 -10.04
N ARG A 68 -0.12 23.45 -9.30
CA ARG A 68 0.75 23.40 -8.11
C ARG A 68 2.19 23.00 -8.41
N PRO A 69 3.18 23.58 -7.69
CA PRO A 69 4.58 23.20 -7.78
C PRO A 69 4.82 21.70 -7.68
N GLY A 70 5.37 21.12 -8.75
CA GLY A 70 5.80 19.72 -8.80
C GLY A 70 4.74 18.71 -9.26
N ASN A 71 3.50 19.12 -9.53
CA ASN A 71 2.45 18.20 -9.99
C ASN A 71 1.55 18.79 -11.10
N TRP A 72 2.12 19.64 -11.94
CA TRP A 72 1.37 20.44 -12.90
C TRP A 72 0.66 19.62 -13.97
N LEU A 73 1.19 18.43 -14.33
CA LEU A 73 0.53 17.54 -15.30
C LEU A 73 -0.85 17.09 -14.79
N ALA A 74 -0.95 16.67 -13.52
CA ALA A 74 -2.18 16.18 -12.91
C ALA A 74 -3.31 17.23 -12.88
N ASP A 75 -2.94 18.51 -12.78
CA ASP A 75 -3.88 19.63 -12.81
C ASP A 75 -4.33 19.98 -14.25
N LEU A 76 -3.57 19.60 -15.28
CA LEU A 76 -3.79 19.96 -16.69
C LEU A 76 -4.48 18.88 -17.52
N VAL A 77 -4.21 17.61 -17.20
CA VAL A 77 -4.84 16.46 -17.85
C VAL A 77 -5.65 15.74 -16.78
N PRO A 78 -7.00 15.85 -16.79
CA PRO A 78 -7.86 15.03 -15.95
C PRO A 78 -7.56 13.55 -16.25
N GLY A 79 -6.83 12.90 -15.34
CA GLY A 79 -6.38 11.51 -15.49
C GLY A 79 -4.86 11.29 -15.57
N SER A 80 -4.02 12.32 -15.51
CA SER A 80 -2.56 12.13 -15.43
C SER A 80 -2.06 11.99 -13.98
N GLU A 81 -1.62 10.77 -13.67
CA GLU A 81 -0.90 10.28 -12.48
C GLU A 81 -1.47 10.59 -11.08
N PHE A 82 -2.61 9.94 -10.78
CA PHE A 82 -3.01 9.66 -9.41
C PHE A 82 -2.24 8.45 -8.84
N HIS A 83 -0.99 8.62 -8.40
CA HIS A 83 -0.40 7.60 -7.52
C HIS A 83 -0.87 7.81 -6.08
N ARG A 84 -2.19 7.66 -5.84
CA ARG A 84 -2.68 7.47 -4.47
C ARG A 84 -2.08 6.17 -3.98
N VAL A 85 -1.23 6.23 -2.96
CA VAL A 85 -0.61 5.06 -2.32
C VAL A 85 -1.73 4.10 -1.88
N ARG A 86 -1.83 2.98 -2.58
CA ARG A 86 -2.81 1.93 -2.31
C ARG A 86 -2.30 1.13 -1.13
N THR A 87 -2.92 1.38 0.02
CA THR A 87 -2.61 0.71 1.28
C THR A 87 -3.67 -0.34 1.57
N VAL A 88 -3.22 -1.56 1.84
CA VAL A 88 -4.07 -2.65 2.25
C VAL A 88 -3.68 -3.16 3.63
N LEU A 89 -4.67 -3.59 4.40
CA LEU A 89 -4.46 -4.23 5.68
C LEU A 89 -4.66 -5.75 5.55
N TYR A 90 -3.75 -6.55 6.10
CA TYR A 90 -3.94 -7.99 6.28
C TYR A 90 -4.00 -8.32 7.78
N PRO A 91 -5.20 -8.28 8.38
CA PRO A 91 -5.36 -8.55 9.80
C PRO A 91 -5.42 -10.04 10.09
N GLY A 92 -4.88 -10.43 11.25
CA GLY A 92 -4.91 -11.82 11.71
C GLY A 92 -4.33 -11.99 13.10
N SER A 93 -4.57 -13.16 13.70
CA SER A 93 -3.90 -13.53 14.94
C SER A 93 -2.45 -13.92 14.69
N PHE A 94 -2.13 -14.59 13.59
CA PHE A 94 -0.75 -15.00 13.24
C PHE A 94 -0.04 -15.75 14.39
N ASP A 95 -0.73 -16.73 14.99
CA ASP A 95 -0.23 -17.50 16.15
C ASP A 95 0.04 -19.00 15.82
N PRO A 96 1.16 -19.34 15.15
CA PRO A 96 2.08 -18.42 14.49
C PRO A 96 1.70 -18.15 13.02
N LEU A 97 2.45 -17.25 12.36
CA LEU A 97 2.46 -17.10 10.90
C LEU A 97 2.83 -18.44 10.21
N THR A 98 2.11 -18.81 9.16
CA THR A 98 2.37 -20.02 8.35
C THR A 98 2.73 -19.66 6.91
N ASN A 99 3.18 -20.64 6.12
CA ASN A 99 3.47 -20.45 4.69
C ASN A 99 2.22 -20.01 3.89
N GLY A 100 1.02 -20.42 4.32
CA GLY A 100 -0.24 -19.93 3.74
C GLY A 100 -0.46 -18.43 3.97
N HIS A 101 -0.14 -17.92 5.16
CA HIS A 101 -0.20 -16.48 5.43
C HIS A 101 0.87 -15.72 4.64
N LEU A 102 2.10 -16.27 4.57
CA LEU A 102 3.19 -15.66 3.82
C LEU A 102 2.86 -15.54 2.33
N ASP A 103 2.25 -16.56 1.73
CA ASP A 103 1.80 -16.52 0.32
C ASP A 103 0.80 -15.38 0.06
N VAL A 104 -0.16 -15.19 0.97
CA VAL A 104 -1.12 -14.06 0.89
C VAL A 104 -0.40 -12.72 0.99
N ILE A 105 0.55 -12.57 1.93
CA ILE A 105 1.34 -11.34 2.10
C ILE A 105 2.18 -11.03 0.86
N GLU A 106 2.88 -12.03 0.32
CA GLU A 106 3.72 -11.87 -0.87
C GLU A 106 2.88 -11.48 -2.10
N ARG A 107 1.68 -12.05 -2.23
CA ARG A 107 0.74 -11.71 -3.30
C ARG A 107 0.18 -10.30 -3.12
N ALA A 108 -0.20 -9.93 -1.91
CA ALA A 108 -0.64 -8.57 -1.60
C ALA A 108 0.47 -7.54 -1.92
N ALA A 109 1.72 -7.86 -1.57
CA ALA A 109 2.88 -7.00 -1.83
C ALA A 109 3.15 -6.76 -3.33
N ARG A 110 2.62 -7.60 -4.23
CA ARG A 110 2.68 -7.38 -5.69
C ARG A 110 1.53 -6.51 -6.22
N LEU A 111 0.44 -6.37 -5.48
CA LEU A 111 -0.79 -5.69 -5.91
C LEU A 111 -0.95 -4.29 -5.31
N PHE A 112 -0.29 -4.03 -4.18
CA PHE A 112 -0.45 -2.81 -3.39
C PHE A 112 0.89 -2.11 -3.13
N ASP A 113 0.85 -0.78 -3.09
CA ASP A 113 2.02 0.05 -2.81
C ASP A 113 2.48 -0.11 -1.35
N ARG A 114 1.54 -0.37 -0.44
CA ARG A 114 1.82 -0.59 0.98
C ARG A 114 0.93 -1.69 1.55
N VAL A 115 1.52 -2.68 2.20
CA VAL A 115 0.81 -3.76 2.89
C VAL A 115 1.09 -3.66 4.38
N ILE A 116 0.05 -3.57 5.20
CA ILE A 116 0.17 -3.57 6.66
C ILE A 116 -0.34 -4.92 7.17
N VAL A 117 0.56 -5.76 7.67
CA VAL A 117 0.20 -6.98 8.39
C VAL A 117 -0.17 -6.59 9.82
N ALA A 118 -1.46 -6.69 10.13
CA ALA A 118 -2.04 -6.19 11.38
C ALA A 118 -2.26 -7.34 12.38
N VAL A 119 -1.40 -7.43 13.38
CA VAL A 119 -1.41 -8.48 14.40
C VAL A 119 -2.42 -8.11 15.48
N ALA A 120 -3.54 -8.83 15.56
CA ALA A 120 -4.58 -8.57 16.55
C ALA A 120 -4.09 -8.94 17.97
N GLN A 121 -4.26 -8.04 18.94
CA GLN A 121 -3.92 -8.29 20.35
C GLN A 121 -4.93 -9.26 20.99
N ASN A 122 -6.22 -8.98 20.85
CA ASN A 122 -7.33 -9.76 21.43
C ASN A 122 -7.71 -10.96 20.57
N ALA A 123 -6.75 -11.82 20.24
CA ALA A 123 -7.08 -13.11 19.66
C ALA A 123 -7.73 -13.98 20.75
N GLU A 124 -9.03 -14.27 20.62
CA GLU A 124 -9.68 -15.22 21.51
C GLU A 124 -8.88 -16.53 21.57
N LYS A 125 -8.69 -17.04 22.79
CA LYS A 125 -7.97 -18.28 23.15
C LYS A 125 -6.46 -18.10 23.30
N ASN A 126 -6.01 -17.88 24.54
CA ASN A 126 -4.65 -18.12 25.07
C ASN A 126 -3.60 -18.38 23.97
N PRO A 127 -3.13 -17.33 23.29
CA PRO A 127 -2.21 -17.49 22.18
C PRO A 127 -0.90 -18.11 22.66
N LEU A 128 -0.28 -18.92 21.81
CA LEU A 128 1.01 -19.54 22.13
C LEU A 128 2.09 -18.46 22.25
N PHE A 129 2.07 -17.49 21.34
CA PHE A 129 2.99 -16.36 21.31
C PHE A 129 2.29 -15.06 21.75
N THR A 130 3.01 -14.25 22.51
CA THR A 130 2.62 -12.87 22.84
C THR A 130 2.46 -12.02 21.57
N PRO A 131 1.68 -10.92 21.59
CA PRO A 131 1.58 -10.00 20.45
C PRO A 131 2.95 -9.56 19.91
N GLU A 132 3.91 -9.28 20.79
CA GLU A 132 5.26 -8.84 20.45
C GLU A 132 6.04 -9.95 19.74
N GLU A 133 6.02 -11.17 20.29
CA GLU A 133 6.63 -12.34 19.65
C GLU A 133 6.04 -12.56 18.24
N ARG A 134 4.71 -12.46 18.09
CA ARG A 134 4.03 -12.62 16.80
C ARG A 134 4.47 -11.56 15.80
N CYS A 135 4.54 -10.29 16.19
CA CYS A 135 5.07 -9.23 15.35
C CYS A 135 6.52 -9.53 14.89
N ILE A 136 7.40 -9.94 15.80
CA ILE A 136 8.80 -10.29 15.48
C ILE A 136 8.86 -11.45 14.47
N LEU A 137 8.02 -12.48 14.65
CA LEU A 137 7.94 -13.61 13.74
C LEU A 137 7.51 -13.19 12.34
N VAL A 138 6.50 -12.32 12.24
CA VAL A 138 6.03 -11.78 10.96
C VAL A 138 7.12 -10.94 10.31
N VAL A 139 7.75 -10.00 11.03
CA VAL A 139 8.85 -9.16 10.51
C VAL A 139 9.99 -10.02 9.97
N GLY A 140 10.39 -11.07 10.71
CA GLY A 140 11.45 -11.97 10.27
C GLY A 140 11.12 -12.72 8.98
N ALA A 141 9.86 -13.10 8.80
CA ALA A 141 9.38 -13.80 7.61
C ALA A 141 9.21 -12.88 6.39
N THR A 142 8.85 -11.61 6.61
CA THR A 142 8.55 -10.65 5.53
C THR A 142 9.69 -9.68 5.21
N ARG A 143 10.86 -9.81 5.86
CA ARG A 143 12.02 -8.91 5.71
C ARG A 143 12.47 -8.57 4.27
N ARG A 144 12.15 -9.45 3.31
CA ARG A 144 12.51 -9.28 1.88
C ARG A 144 11.51 -8.41 1.11
N LEU A 145 10.37 -8.05 1.72
CA LEU A 145 9.28 -7.32 1.09
C LEU A 145 9.32 -5.86 1.58
N PRO A 146 9.89 -4.92 0.78
CA PRO A 146 10.17 -3.55 1.23
C PRO A 146 8.91 -2.72 1.49
N ASN A 147 7.78 -3.12 0.90
CA ASN A 147 6.48 -2.47 1.04
C ASN A 147 5.57 -3.11 2.11
N VAL A 148 6.10 -4.04 2.91
CA VAL A 148 5.35 -4.68 4.00
C VAL A 148 5.74 -4.06 5.34
N GLN A 149 4.74 -3.59 6.09
CA GLN A 149 4.86 -3.14 7.47
C GLN A 149 4.14 -4.09 8.40
N VAL A 150 4.66 -4.30 9.60
CA VAL A 150 4.02 -5.13 10.63
C VAL A 150 3.65 -4.23 11.79
N ARG A 151 2.40 -4.29 12.23
CA ARG A 151 1.91 -3.54 13.39
C ARG A 151 0.98 -4.40 14.20
N SER A 152 1.04 -4.29 15.53
CA SER A 152 -0.04 -4.79 16.37
C SER A 152 -1.17 -3.75 16.41
N PHE A 153 -2.39 -4.22 16.63
CA PHE A 153 -3.52 -3.34 16.88
C PHE A 153 -4.46 -3.96 17.91
N ASP A 154 -5.18 -3.07 18.60
CA ASP A 154 -6.25 -3.42 19.51
C ASP A 154 -7.51 -2.62 19.14
N GLY A 155 -8.67 -3.14 19.51
CA GLY A 155 -9.98 -2.55 19.19
C GLY A 155 -10.55 -2.96 17.83
N LEU A 156 -11.46 -2.13 17.31
CA LEU A 156 -12.22 -2.43 16.09
C LEU A 156 -11.36 -2.27 14.83
N LEU A 157 -11.34 -3.32 14.01
CA LEU A 157 -10.59 -3.35 12.75
C LEU A 157 -10.92 -2.16 11.84
N VAL A 158 -12.20 -1.80 11.71
CA VAL A 158 -12.65 -0.70 10.86
C VAL A 158 -12.02 0.64 11.26
N ASN A 159 -11.89 0.91 12.55
CA ASN A 159 -11.22 2.12 13.03
C ASN A 159 -9.72 2.07 12.70
N TYR A 160 -9.10 0.92 12.90
CA TYR A 160 -7.68 0.76 12.61
C TYR A 160 -7.35 0.87 11.10
N VAL A 161 -8.26 0.42 10.23
CA VAL A 161 -8.16 0.63 8.78
C VAL A 161 -8.13 2.12 8.45
N ARG A 162 -9.02 2.91 9.08
CA ARG A 162 -9.08 4.37 8.93
C ARG A 162 -7.80 5.04 9.43
N ASP A 163 -7.34 4.68 10.62
CA ASP A 163 -6.12 5.25 11.23
C ASP A 163 -4.88 4.99 10.37
N CYS A 164 -4.85 3.85 9.68
CA CYS A 164 -3.77 3.50 8.77
C CYS A 164 -3.89 4.18 7.38
N GLY A 165 -5.03 4.80 7.06
CA GLY A 165 -5.35 5.28 5.72
C GLY A 165 -5.41 4.14 4.69
N ALA A 166 -5.81 2.94 5.12
CA ALA A 166 -5.97 1.78 4.25
C ALA A 166 -7.33 1.84 3.54
N GLN A 167 -7.37 1.42 2.28
CA GLN A 167 -8.61 1.39 1.49
C GLN A 167 -9.27 0.02 1.49
N ALA A 168 -8.53 -1.02 1.86
CA ALA A 168 -9.04 -2.37 1.83
C ALA A 168 -8.44 -3.25 2.94
N VAL A 169 -9.17 -4.31 3.25
CA VAL A 169 -8.77 -5.41 4.12
C VAL A 169 -8.67 -6.68 3.29
N ILE A 170 -7.53 -7.37 3.35
CA ILE A 170 -7.38 -8.71 2.77
C ILE A 170 -7.80 -9.75 3.79
N ARG A 171 -8.57 -10.75 3.34
CA ARG A 171 -8.87 -11.96 4.11
C ARG A 171 -8.52 -13.19 3.29
N GLY A 172 -7.88 -14.16 3.94
CA GLY A 172 -7.52 -15.43 3.31
C GLY A 172 -8.71 -16.39 3.33
N LEU A 173 -9.08 -16.96 2.19
CA LEU A 173 -10.09 -18.01 2.11
C LEU A 173 -9.44 -19.33 1.75
N ARG A 174 -9.49 -20.32 2.65
CA ARG A 174 -8.93 -21.64 2.40
C ARG A 174 -10.01 -22.62 1.97
N ALA A 175 -11.06 -22.73 2.76
CA ALA A 175 -12.19 -23.60 2.51
C ALA A 175 -13.51 -22.82 2.51
N VAL A 176 -14.55 -23.45 1.98
CA VAL A 176 -15.92 -22.90 2.00
C VAL A 176 -16.37 -22.58 3.44
N SER A 177 -15.91 -23.35 4.43
CA SER A 177 -16.25 -23.12 5.84
C SER A 177 -15.65 -21.82 6.42
N ASP A 178 -14.48 -21.38 5.94
CA ASP A 178 -13.93 -20.08 6.34
C ASP A 178 -14.75 -18.94 5.71
N PHE A 179 -15.32 -19.15 4.52
CA PHE A 179 -16.01 -18.12 3.77
C PHE A 179 -17.22 -17.55 4.52
N GLU A 180 -18.06 -18.36 5.14
CA GLU A 180 -19.27 -17.87 5.82
C GLU A 180 -18.95 -16.86 6.93
N PHE A 181 -18.01 -17.21 7.81
CA PHE A 181 -17.57 -16.33 8.88
C PHE A 181 -16.93 -15.05 8.34
N GLU A 182 -16.04 -15.19 7.36
CA GLU A 182 -15.31 -14.08 6.77
C GLU A 182 -16.21 -13.13 5.97
N PHE A 183 -17.22 -13.69 5.29
CA PHE A 183 -18.23 -12.94 4.56
C PHE A 183 -19.12 -12.14 5.49
N GLN A 184 -19.58 -12.72 6.59
CA GLN A 184 -20.34 -11.99 7.62
C GLN A 184 -19.52 -10.84 8.21
N MET A 185 -18.26 -11.08 8.54
CA MET A 185 -17.35 -10.04 9.03
C MET A 185 -17.15 -8.91 8.02
N ALA A 186 -17.00 -9.24 6.74
CA ALA A 186 -16.87 -8.25 5.67
C ALA A 186 -18.12 -7.35 5.56
N LEU A 187 -19.31 -7.95 5.58
CA LEU A 187 -20.57 -7.19 5.53
C LEU A 187 -20.74 -6.29 6.75
N MET A 188 -20.38 -6.77 7.95
CA MET A 188 -20.44 -5.97 9.15
C MET A 188 -19.46 -4.79 9.09
N ASN A 189 -18.22 -5.01 8.65
CA ASN A 189 -17.23 -3.95 8.51
C ASN A 189 -17.69 -2.87 7.51
N ARG A 190 -18.26 -3.29 6.37
CA ARG A 190 -18.82 -2.37 5.37
C ARG A 190 -20.02 -1.58 5.92
N LYS A 191 -20.82 -2.20 6.80
CA LYS A 191 -21.93 -1.50 7.47
C LYS A 191 -21.45 -0.45 8.47
N LEU A 192 -20.31 -0.67 9.11
CA LEU A 192 -19.68 0.27 10.03
C LEU A 192 -18.94 1.41 9.30
N ASP A 193 -18.36 1.13 8.13
CA ASP A 193 -17.72 2.12 7.26
C ASP A 193 -17.79 1.68 5.80
N GLU A 194 -18.57 2.41 5.00
CA GLU A 194 -18.77 2.10 3.57
C GLU A 194 -17.52 2.32 2.71
N GLN A 195 -16.48 2.98 3.24
CA GLN A 195 -15.21 3.17 2.53
C GLN A 195 -14.24 2.00 2.71
N VAL A 196 -14.54 1.06 3.61
CA VAL A 196 -13.70 -0.11 3.87
C VAL A 196 -14.13 -1.26 2.96
N GLU A 197 -13.29 -1.57 1.99
CA GLU A 197 -13.50 -2.73 1.12
C GLU A 197 -12.84 -4.00 1.71
N THR A 198 -13.43 -5.17 1.46
CA THR A 198 -12.83 -6.46 1.82
C THR A 198 -12.49 -7.25 0.57
N ILE A 199 -11.24 -7.70 0.47
CA ILE A 199 -10.69 -8.46 -0.64
C ILE A 199 -10.39 -9.87 -0.15
N PHE A 200 -11.06 -10.86 -0.76
CA PHE A 200 -10.78 -12.26 -0.47
C PHE A 200 -9.69 -12.80 -1.38
N MET A 201 -8.69 -13.44 -0.78
CA MET A 201 -7.59 -14.07 -1.50
C MET A 201 -7.48 -15.55 -1.10
N MET A 202 -7.51 -16.42 -2.10
CA MET A 202 -7.26 -17.85 -1.89
C MET A 202 -5.76 -18.10 -1.95
N PRO A 203 -5.11 -18.69 -0.93
CA PRO A 203 -3.70 -19.03 -1.01
C PRO A 203 -3.47 -20.11 -2.09
N LYS A 204 -2.21 -20.41 -2.40
CA LYS A 204 -1.88 -21.59 -3.22
C LYS A 204 -2.55 -22.85 -2.67
N ASP A 205 -2.97 -23.72 -3.58
CA ASP A 205 -3.55 -25.05 -3.32
C ASP A 205 -2.76 -25.87 -2.28
N THR A 206 -1.44 -25.84 -2.41
CA THR A 206 -0.46 -26.46 -1.49
C THR A 206 -0.52 -25.95 -0.06
N TYR A 207 -1.21 -24.84 0.22
CA TYR A 207 -1.38 -24.27 1.56
C TYR A 207 -2.83 -24.23 2.04
N THR A 208 -3.78 -24.68 1.24
CA THR A 208 -5.21 -24.64 1.59
C THR A 208 -5.54 -25.43 2.86
N PHE A 209 -4.83 -26.52 3.13
CA PHE A 209 -5.00 -27.32 4.35
C PHE A 209 -4.32 -26.72 5.59
N LEU A 210 -3.51 -25.67 5.45
CA LEU A 210 -2.72 -25.12 6.55
C LEU A 210 -3.55 -24.24 7.49
N SER A 211 -3.46 -24.54 8.78
CA SER A 211 -3.94 -23.65 9.85
C SER A 211 -2.89 -23.53 10.95
N SER A 212 -2.79 -22.36 11.57
CA SER A 212 -1.88 -22.18 12.72
C SER A 212 -2.24 -23.11 13.88
N ARG A 213 -3.52 -23.49 14.02
CA ARG A 213 -3.97 -24.51 14.99
C ARG A 213 -3.31 -25.87 14.72
N LEU A 214 -3.40 -26.38 13.48
CA LEU A 214 -2.83 -27.66 13.10
C LEU A 214 -1.30 -27.66 13.24
N VAL A 215 -0.64 -26.56 12.83
CA VAL A 215 0.80 -26.39 13.01
C VAL A 215 1.21 -26.46 14.48
N LYS A 216 0.47 -25.79 15.37
CA LYS A 216 0.73 -25.85 16.83
C LYS A 216 0.52 -27.26 17.39
N GLU A 217 -0.46 -28.00 16.89
CA GLU A 217 -0.72 -29.38 17.30
C GLU A 217 0.42 -30.32 16.89
N ILE A 218 0.85 -30.27 15.63
CA ILE A 218 2.01 -31.03 15.14
C ILE A 218 3.26 -30.71 15.97
N ALA A 219 3.55 -29.42 16.19
CA ALA A 219 4.71 -28.99 16.95
C ALA A 219 4.67 -29.47 18.42
N ARG A 220 3.49 -29.38 19.06
CA ARG A 220 3.28 -29.84 20.45
C ARG A 220 3.54 -31.34 20.60
N HIS A 221 3.19 -32.14 19.60
CA HIS A 221 3.43 -33.58 19.59
C HIS A 221 4.78 -33.98 18.99
N GLY A 222 5.68 -33.01 18.75
CA GLY A 222 7.05 -33.25 18.31
C GLY A 222 7.19 -33.66 16.84
N GLY A 223 6.16 -33.41 16.02
CA GLY A 223 6.20 -33.58 14.57
C GLY A 223 6.97 -32.46 13.86
N ASP A 224 7.37 -32.71 12.62
CA ASP A 224 8.11 -31.74 11.80
C ASP A 224 7.18 -30.70 11.18
N VAL A 225 7.39 -29.43 11.52
CA VAL A 225 6.63 -28.29 10.99
C VAL A 225 7.35 -27.48 9.91
N ARG A 226 8.62 -27.79 9.60
CA ARG A 226 9.43 -27.04 8.62
C ARG A 226 8.76 -26.85 7.26
N PRO A 227 7.99 -27.83 6.72
CA PRO A 227 7.31 -27.63 5.43
C PRO A 227 6.17 -26.60 5.47
N PHE A 228 5.68 -26.24 6.66
CA PHE A 228 4.43 -25.49 6.84
C PHE A 228 4.63 -24.06 7.32
N VAL A 229 5.83 -23.71 7.78
CA VAL A 229 6.14 -22.39 8.33
C VAL A 229 7.49 -21.86 7.84
N PRO A 230 7.69 -20.53 7.86
CA PRO A 230 9.01 -19.94 7.62
C PRO A 230 10.05 -20.43 8.65
N THR A 231 11.32 -20.48 8.26
CA THR A 231 12.41 -21.04 9.10
C THR A 231 12.52 -20.37 10.47
N ASN A 232 12.33 -19.05 10.57
CA ASN A 232 12.36 -18.32 11.84
C ASN A 232 11.20 -18.74 12.77
N VAL A 233 10.02 -19.01 12.20
CA VAL A 233 8.85 -19.49 12.93
C VAL A 233 9.05 -20.92 13.43
N GLY A 234 9.59 -21.80 12.58
CA GLY A 234 9.90 -23.19 12.96
C GLY A 234 10.85 -23.27 14.15
N ARG A 235 11.89 -22.42 14.17
CA ARG A 235 12.80 -22.30 15.31
C ARG A 235 12.09 -21.82 16.57
N ALA A 236 11.24 -20.79 16.46
CA ALA A 236 10.51 -20.26 17.60
C ALA A 236 9.53 -21.28 18.21
N LEU A 237 8.82 -22.04 17.37
CA LEU A 237 7.95 -23.14 17.82
C LEU A 237 8.74 -24.19 18.61
N ALA A 238 9.92 -24.57 18.12
CA ALA A 238 10.76 -25.55 18.78
C ALA A 238 11.27 -25.09 20.14
N THR A 239 11.66 -23.81 20.24
CA THR A 239 12.01 -23.18 21.52
C THR A 239 10.81 -23.17 22.47
N LYS A 240 9.62 -22.77 22.01
CA LYS A 240 8.43 -22.63 22.85
C LYS A 240 7.91 -23.96 23.41
N PHE A 241 7.98 -25.04 22.64
CA PHE A 241 7.56 -26.37 23.07
C PHE A 241 8.68 -27.21 23.71
N GLY A 242 9.84 -26.61 23.99
CA GLY A 242 10.89 -27.27 24.77
C GLY A 242 11.64 -28.37 24.02
N ALA A 243 11.78 -28.27 22.69
CA ALA A 243 12.69 -29.13 21.93
C ALA A 243 14.17 -28.74 22.15
N ALA A 244 14.58 -28.60 23.41
CA ALA A 244 15.97 -28.60 23.82
C ALA A 244 16.51 -30.04 23.66
N GLY A 245 16.87 -30.44 22.42
CA GLY A 245 17.49 -31.74 22.21
C GLY A 245 17.51 -32.28 20.78
N ARG A 246 16.75 -31.74 19.83
CA ARG A 246 16.81 -32.20 18.44
C ARG A 246 17.47 -31.15 17.57
N LYS A 247 18.68 -31.47 17.11
CA LYS A 247 19.47 -30.66 16.17
C LYS A 247 18.60 -30.38 14.94
N PHE A 248 18.27 -29.11 14.71
CA PHE A 248 17.82 -28.65 13.39
C PHE A 248 19.01 -28.81 12.44
N PRO A 249 18.96 -29.68 11.41
CA PRO A 249 19.99 -29.68 10.40
C PRO A 249 19.96 -28.31 9.70
N ALA A 250 21.12 -27.69 9.58
CA ALA A 250 21.31 -26.48 8.79
C ALA A 250 21.32 -26.88 7.31
N THR A 251 20.26 -26.57 6.59
CA THR A 251 20.23 -26.48 5.12
C THR A 251 19.25 -25.40 4.73
#